data_AF-A0A9E0U8C4-F1
#
_entry.id   AF-A0A9E0U8C4-F1
#
_cell.length_a   1.000
_cell.length_b   1.000
_cell.length_c   1.000
_cell.angle_alpha   90.00
_cell.angle_beta   90.00
_cell.angle_gamma   90.00
#
_symmetry.space_group_name_H-M   'P 1'
#
loop_
_entity.id
_entity.type
_entity.pdbx_description
1 polymer ?
#
loop_
_entity_poly.entity_id
_entity_poly.type
_entity_poly.pdbx_seq_one_letter_code
_entity_poly.pdbx_strand_id
1 'polypeptide(L)'
;MRHPFPRNTKAMILAFVALTIPQFAFAQSRAPETSMDKGKIQIPKSVQAEHKEIHATLVEATKAPGRVGIAARKLAEVLDPHFVREEQIALPPLGLLASLAAGIPLPEKAASEALGMSDALRSELPRMLEEHKAIHAAVEQLHLAARAEHATKYEQLAEQLALHAQTEEEVLYPAAVLIGGIIRARQQTKSPAR
;
A
#
# COMPACT_ATOMS: atom_id res chain seq x y z
N MET A 1 75.21 -52.00 -13.06
CA MET A 1 74.61 -53.01 -13.97
C MET A 1 73.10 -52.82 -13.95
N ARG A 2 72.51 -52.24 -15.00
CA ARG A 2 71.71 -52.87 -16.07
C ARG A 2 70.37 -53.51 -15.60
N HIS A 3 69.27 -52.93 -16.10
CA HIS A 3 67.84 -53.35 -16.17
C HIS A 3 67.62 -54.79 -16.72
N PRO A 4 66.39 -55.39 -16.84
CA PRO A 4 65.00 -54.85 -16.77
C PRO A 4 63.85 -55.73 -16.12
N PHE A 5 62.65 -55.12 -16.08
CA PHE A 5 61.22 -55.56 -15.92
C PHE A 5 60.77 -56.93 -16.53
N PRO A 6 59.56 -57.53 -16.23
CA PRO A 6 58.22 -56.87 -16.36
C PRO A 6 56.98 -57.35 -15.54
N ARG A 7 55.92 -56.50 -15.59
CA ARG A 7 54.43 -56.73 -15.61
C ARG A 7 53.76 -57.45 -14.42
N ASN A 8 52.59 -57.08 -13.88
CA ASN A 8 51.33 -56.66 -14.54
C ASN A 8 50.26 -56.24 -13.48
N THR A 9 49.28 -55.42 -13.91
CA THR A 9 47.87 -55.31 -13.42
C THR A 9 47.60 -54.86 -11.96
N LYS A 10 46.71 -53.93 -11.60
CA LYS A 10 45.45 -53.43 -12.21
C LYS A 10 45.27 -51.95 -11.87
N ALA A 11 44.84 -51.15 -12.84
CA ALA A 11 44.29 -49.82 -12.59
C ALA A 11 42.86 -49.98 -12.04
N MET A 12 42.59 -49.41 -10.87
CA MET A 12 41.24 -49.25 -10.34
C MET A 12 40.75 -47.86 -10.75
N ILE A 13 39.88 -47.81 -11.76
CA ILE A 13 39.18 -46.60 -12.18
C ILE A 13 38.13 -46.30 -11.11
N LEU A 14 38.36 -45.26 -10.29
CA LEU A 14 37.33 -44.70 -9.44
C LEU A 14 36.50 -43.75 -10.30
N ALA A 15 35.30 -44.19 -10.69
CA ALA A 15 34.33 -43.34 -11.36
C ALA A 15 33.79 -42.30 -10.36
N PHE A 16 34.23 -41.05 -10.49
CA PHE A 16 33.58 -39.91 -9.85
C PHE A 16 32.26 -39.65 -10.58
N VAL A 17 31.15 -40.10 -9.99
CA VAL A 17 29.82 -39.63 -10.38
C VAL A 17 29.71 -38.19 -9.88
N ALA A 18 29.92 -37.23 -10.78
CA ALA A 18 29.62 -35.83 -10.51
C ALA A 18 28.10 -35.69 -10.36
N LEU A 19 27.63 -35.67 -9.11
CA LEU A 19 26.26 -35.28 -8.80
C LEU A 19 26.12 -33.78 -9.12
N THR A 20 25.62 -33.47 -10.32
CA THR A 20 25.28 -32.10 -10.70
C THR A 20 24.11 -31.64 -9.85
N ILE A 21 24.42 -30.92 -8.76
CA ILE A 21 23.41 -30.14 -8.03
C ILE A 21 22.89 -29.09 -9.03
N PRO A 22 21.59 -29.06 -9.34
CA PRO A 22 21.07 -27.98 -10.18
C PRO A 22 21.30 -26.68 -9.42
N GLN A 23 22.14 -25.81 -9.97
CA GLN A 23 22.21 -24.42 -9.55
C GLN A 23 20.85 -23.82 -9.87
N PHE A 24 19.96 -23.78 -8.88
CA PHE A 24 18.85 -22.85 -8.90
C PHE A 24 19.49 -21.45 -8.93
N ALA A 25 19.62 -20.90 -10.13
CA ALA A 25 19.84 -19.49 -10.31
C ALA A 25 18.68 -18.80 -9.62
N PHE A 26 18.93 -18.25 -8.43
CA PHE A 26 18.07 -17.23 -7.87
C PHE A 26 18.08 -16.10 -8.89
N ALA A 27 17.08 -16.10 -9.77
CA ALA A 27 16.73 -14.95 -10.56
C ALA A 27 16.60 -13.83 -9.54
N GLN A 28 17.53 -12.89 -9.61
CA GLN A 28 17.51 -11.67 -8.83
C GLN A 28 16.16 -11.04 -9.15
N SER A 29 15.20 -11.19 -8.24
CA SER A 29 13.90 -10.55 -8.34
C SER A 29 14.24 -9.08 -8.42
N ARG A 30 14.12 -8.52 -9.64
CA ARG A 30 14.17 -7.09 -9.84
C ARG A 30 12.98 -6.60 -9.03
N ALA A 31 13.27 -6.08 -7.83
CA ALA A 31 12.29 -5.32 -7.07
C ALA A 31 11.61 -4.37 -8.06
N PRO A 32 10.28 -4.20 -8.00
CA PRO A 32 9.63 -3.27 -8.90
C PRO A 32 10.37 -1.96 -8.72
N GLU A 33 11.01 -1.48 -9.79
CA GLU A 33 11.45 -0.10 -9.89
C GLU A 33 10.17 0.71 -9.81
N THR A 34 9.72 0.98 -8.59
CA THR A 34 8.83 2.07 -8.27
C THR A 34 9.63 3.28 -8.68
N SER A 35 9.45 3.69 -9.94
CA SER A 35 10.04 4.91 -10.44
C SER A 35 9.61 5.99 -9.46
N MET A 36 10.54 6.42 -8.62
CA MET A 36 10.45 7.70 -7.94
C MET A 36 10.54 8.74 -9.06
N ASP A 37 9.45 8.87 -9.81
CA ASP A 37 9.32 9.82 -10.89
C ASP A 37 9.33 11.20 -10.23
N LYS A 38 10.46 11.89 -10.37
CA LYS A 38 10.62 13.33 -10.13
C LYS A 38 10.06 13.83 -8.79
N GLY A 39 10.54 13.24 -7.69
CA GLY A 39 10.56 13.90 -6.38
C GLY A 39 9.21 14.23 -5.74
N LYS A 40 8.09 13.67 -6.22
CA LYS A 40 6.78 13.76 -5.57
C LYS A 40 6.42 12.38 -5.02
N ILE A 41 6.03 12.33 -3.74
CA ILE A 41 5.52 11.11 -3.14
C ILE A 41 4.18 10.77 -3.79
N GLN A 42 4.02 9.52 -4.24
CA GLN A 42 2.82 9.04 -4.92
C GLN A 42 2.03 8.10 -4.03
N ILE A 43 0.70 8.18 -4.10
CA ILE A 43 -0.20 7.18 -3.50
C ILE A 43 0.09 5.81 -4.13
N PRO A 44 0.18 4.71 -3.35
CA PRO A 44 0.32 3.37 -3.92
C PRO A 44 -0.77 3.06 -4.95
N LYS A 45 -0.40 2.47 -6.09
CA LYS A 45 -1.33 2.21 -7.20
C LYS A 45 -2.55 1.38 -6.79
N SER A 46 -2.39 0.44 -5.85
CA SER A 46 -3.49 -0.36 -5.32
C SER A 46 -4.54 0.51 -4.62
N VAL A 47 -4.09 1.41 -3.75
CA VAL A 47 -4.96 2.35 -3.01
C VAL A 47 -5.61 3.33 -3.98
N GLN A 48 -4.85 3.88 -4.93
CA GLN A 48 -5.41 4.79 -5.93
C GLN A 48 -6.48 4.12 -6.82
N ALA A 49 -6.28 2.84 -7.16
CA ALA A 49 -7.25 2.09 -7.97
C ALA A 49 -8.58 1.89 -7.20
N GLU A 50 -8.50 1.53 -5.93
CA GLU A 50 -9.67 1.39 -5.04
C GLU A 50 -10.45 2.71 -4.92
N HIS A 51 -9.78 3.81 -4.55
CA HIS A 51 -10.44 5.13 -4.45
C HIS A 51 -11.12 5.52 -5.75
N LYS A 52 -10.46 5.29 -6.89
CA LYS A 52 -11.04 5.60 -8.21
C LYS A 52 -12.29 4.78 -8.49
N GLU A 53 -12.29 3.49 -8.15
CA GLU A 53 -13.43 2.60 -8.35
C GLU A 53 -14.62 3.01 -7.46
N ILE A 54 -14.36 3.25 -6.17
CA ILE A 54 -15.37 3.72 -5.22
C ILE A 54 -15.96 5.06 -5.68
N HIS A 55 -15.12 6.04 -6.02
CA HIS A 55 -15.57 7.35 -6.46
C HIS A 55 -16.37 7.27 -7.77
N ALA A 56 -15.91 6.49 -8.76
CA ALA A 56 -16.64 6.31 -10.01
C ALA A 56 -18.03 5.68 -9.77
N THR A 57 -18.10 4.68 -8.90
CA THR A 57 -19.36 4.00 -8.57
C THR A 57 -20.30 4.91 -7.77
N LEU A 58 -19.77 5.73 -6.86
CA LEU A 58 -20.56 6.72 -6.14
C LEU A 58 -21.11 7.80 -7.09
N VAL A 59 -20.29 8.32 -8.01
CA VAL A 59 -20.73 9.27 -9.04
C VAL A 59 -21.86 8.69 -9.89
N GLU A 60 -21.78 7.40 -10.24
CA GLU A 60 -22.88 6.71 -10.90
C GLU A 60 -24.14 6.65 -10.01
N ALA A 61 -23.98 6.23 -8.75
CA ALA A 61 -25.08 6.13 -7.79
C ALA A 61 -25.81 7.46 -7.59
N THR A 62 -25.09 8.60 -7.58
CA THR A 62 -25.69 9.94 -7.44
C THR A 62 -26.68 10.29 -8.56
N LYS A 63 -26.54 9.64 -9.72
CA LYS A 63 -27.38 9.83 -10.92
C LYS A 63 -28.56 8.86 -10.96
N ALA A 64 -28.60 7.87 -10.08
CA ALA A 64 -29.73 6.96 -10.00
C ALA A 64 -31.03 7.72 -9.64
N PRO A 65 -32.19 7.32 -10.16
CA PRO A 65 -33.46 7.82 -9.68
C PRO A 65 -33.78 7.27 -8.28
N GLY A 66 -34.88 7.73 -7.69
CA GLY A 66 -35.41 7.13 -6.46
C GLY A 66 -34.56 7.37 -5.21
N ARG A 67 -34.70 6.49 -4.23
CA ARG A 67 -34.08 6.65 -2.90
C ARG A 67 -32.58 6.44 -2.95
N VAL A 68 -32.10 5.57 -3.85
CA VAL A 68 -30.67 5.33 -4.07
C VAL A 68 -29.95 6.63 -4.41
N GLY A 69 -30.41 7.36 -5.43
CA GLY A 69 -29.74 8.60 -5.83
C GLY A 69 -29.77 9.68 -4.75
N ILE A 70 -30.86 9.75 -3.98
CA ILE A 70 -30.97 10.69 -2.85
C ILE A 70 -29.93 10.34 -1.77
N ALA A 71 -29.82 9.06 -1.39
CA ALA A 71 -28.85 8.61 -0.39
C ALA A 71 -27.41 8.79 -0.89
N ALA A 72 -27.13 8.44 -2.14
CA ALA A 72 -25.81 8.58 -2.74
C ALA A 72 -25.33 10.04 -2.79
N ARG A 73 -26.21 11.01 -3.08
CA ARG A 73 -25.83 12.44 -3.05
C ARG A 73 -25.49 12.92 -1.64
N LYS A 74 -26.25 12.51 -0.63
CA LYS A 74 -25.95 12.81 0.78
C LYS A 74 -24.63 12.19 1.23
N LEU A 75 -24.33 10.99 0.76
CA LEU A 75 -23.04 10.35 1.01
C LEU A 75 -21.89 11.12 0.33
N ALA A 76 -22.05 11.53 -0.94
CA ALA A 76 -21.04 12.31 -1.64
C ALA A 76 -20.75 13.66 -0.94
N GLU A 77 -21.76 14.34 -0.40
CA GLU A 77 -21.61 15.60 0.35
C GLU A 77 -20.64 15.49 1.53
N VAL A 78 -20.57 14.32 2.19
CA VAL A 78 -19.66 14.09 3.32
C VAL A 78 -18.36 13.40 2.91
N LEU A 79 -18.40 12.53 1.89
CA LEU A 79 -17.26 11.70 1.50
C LEU A 79 -16.27 12.43 0.59
N ASP A 80 -16.73 13.26 -0.35
CA ASP A 80 -15.84 13.99 -1.28
C ASP A 80 -14.79 14.86 -0.56
N PRO A 81 -15.14 15.72 0.42
CA PRO A 81 -14.13 16.50 1.13
C PRO A 81 -13.20 15.62 1.97
N HIS A 82 -13.68 14.47 2.45
CA HIS A 82 -12.89 13.52 3.20
C HIS A 82 -11.79 12.88 2.32
N PHE A 83 -12.17 12.33 1.17
CA PHE A 83 -11.22 11.77 0.18
C PHE A 83 -10.16 12.78 -0.26
N VAL A 84 -10.56 14.03 -0.51
CA VAL A 84 -9.59 15.09 -0.85
C VAL A 84 -8.57 15.26 0.26
N ARG A 85 -8.99 15.16 1.53
CA ARG A 85 -8.07 15.30 2.66
C ARG A 85 -7.11 14.12 2.75
N GLU A 86 -7.62 12.91 2.59
CA GLU A 86 -6.80 11.71 2.60
C GLU A 86 -5.74 11.70 1.50
N GLU A 87 -6.13 12.07 0.28
CA GLU A 87 -5.21 12.17 -0.86
C GLU A 87 -4.13 13.25 -0.65
N GLN A 88 -4.37 14.23 0.22
CA GLN A 88 -3.40 15.26 0.56
C GLN A 88 -2.40 14.82 1.63
N ILE A 89 -2.83 14.10 2.67
CA ILE A 89 -2.00 13.89 3.87
C ILE A 89 -1.89 12.43 4.32
N ALA A 90 -2.88 11.59 4.04
CA ALA A 90 -2.95 10.24 4.60
C ALA A 90 -2.34 9.19 3.67
N LEU A 91 -2.74 9.21 2.40
CA LEU A 91 -2.41 8.17 1.44
C LEU A 91 -1.04 8.33 0.78
N PRO A 92 -0.56 9.56 0.44
CA PRO A 92 0.73 9.70 -0.23
C PRO A 92 1.88 9.08 0.55
N PRO A 93 2.05 9.30 1.88
CA PRO A 93 3.16 8.71 2.64
C PRO A 93 3.33 7.20 2.45
N LEU A 94 2.24 6.46 2.24
CA LEU A 94 2.24 5.01 2.02
C LEU A 94 3.11 4.58 0.82
N GLY A 95 3.30 5.46 -0.17
CA GLY A 95 4.19 5.23 -1.30
C GLY A 95 5.66 5.01 -0.92
N LEU A 96 6.04 5.36 0.31
CA LEU A 96 7.40 5.19 0.83
C LEU A 96 7.61 3.86 1.56
N LEU A 97 6.55 3.09 1.83
CA LEU A 97 6.63 1.87 2.65
C LEU A 97 7.66 0.87 2.12
N ALA A 98 7.67 0.60 0.81
CA ALA A 98 8.60 -0.35 0.20
C ALA A 98 10.06 0.10 0.34
N SER A 99 10.36 1.37 0.04
CA SER A 99 11.72 1.92 0.18
C SER A 99 12.17 1.94 1.63
N LEU A 100 11.28 2.32 2.56
CA LEU A 100 11.57 2.32 3.99
C LEU A 100 11.84 0.89 4.48
N ALA A 101 11.00 -0.08 4.13
CA ALA A 101 11.18 -1.49 4.50
C ALA A 101 12.50 -2.07 3.97
N ALA A 102 12.90 -1.69 2.76
CA ALA A 102 14.17 -2.11 2.16
C ALA A 102 15.40 -1.37 2.69
N GLY A 103 15.24 -0.42 3.64
CA GLY A 103 16.35 0.38 4.16
C GLY A 103 16.93 1.38 3.15
N ILE A 104 16.22 1.64 2.05
CA ILE A 104 16.67 2.54 0.99
C ILE A 104 16.62 3.99 1.51
N PRO A 105 17.71 4.75 1.41
CA PRO A 105 17.71 6.17 1.78
C PRO A 105 16.71 6.96 0.94
N LEU A 106 15.90 7.80 1.60
CA LEU A 106 15.00 8.72 0.93
C LEU A 106 15.72 10.04 0.59
N PRO A 107 15.41 10.68 -0.55
CA PRO A 107 15.80 12.06 -0.81
C PRO A 107 15.30 12.99 0.30
N GLU A 108 16.10 14.01 0.66
CA GLU A 108 15.77 14.94 1.77
C GLU A 108 14.41 15.61 1.58
N LYS A 109 14.11 16.09 0.36
CA LYS A 109 12.82 16.68 0.02
C LYS A 109 11.65 15.72 0.29
N ALA A 110 11.76 14.46 -0.16
CA ALA A 110 10.73 13.45 0.06
C ALA A 110 10.59 13.13 1.55
N ALA A 111 11.69 13.03 2.29
CA ALA A 111 11.63 12.83 3.75
C ALA A 111 10.91 14.00 4.45
N SER A 112 11.22 15.25 4.08
CA SER A 112 10.57 16.43 4.64
C SER A 112 9.08 16.50 4.32
N GLU A 113 8.69 16.22 3.06
CA GLU A 113 7.28 16.19 2.65
C GLU A 113 6.50 15.11 3.41
N ALA A 114 7.07 13.90 3.52
CA ALA A 114 6.45 12.80 4.26
C ALA A 114 6.25 13.12 5.75
N LEU A 115 7.21 13.80 6.38
CA LEU A 115 7.10 14.24 7.77
C LEU A 115 5.96 15.24 7.94
N GLY A 116 5.87 16.24 7.05
CA GLY A 116 4.78 17.22 7.06
C GLY A 116 3.40 16.58 6.93
N MET A 117 3.25 15.64 5.99
CA MET A 117 2.00 14.89 5.81
C MET A 117 1.67 14.00 7.01
N SER A 118 2.66 13.28 7.56
CA SER A 118 2.46 12.41 8.73
C SER A 118 2.06 13.19 9.98
N ASP A 119 2.61 14.40 10.16
CA ASP A 119 2.27 15.28 11.29
C ASP A 119 0.90 15.89 11.15
N ALA A 120 0.55 16.35 9.94
CA ALA A 120 -0.80 16.81 9.63
C ALA A 120 -1.82 15.70 9.90
N LEU A 121 -1.56 14.49 9.39
CA LEU A 121 -2.43 13.33 9.63
C LEU A 121 -2.58 13.08 11.13
N ARG A 122 -1.48 13.01 11.89
CA ARG A 122 -1.55 12.78 13.34
C ARG A 122 -2.38 13.85 14.06
N SER A 123 -2.24 15.11 13.67
CA SER A 123 -3.00 16.22 14.27
C SER A 123 -4.48 16.17 13.92
N GLU A 124 -4.82 15.70 12.73
CA GLU A 124 -6.19 15.72 12.21
C GLU A 124 -6.93 14.41 12.36
N LEU A 125 -6.23 13.32 12.68
CA LEU A 125 -6.80 11.99 12.82
C LEU A 125 -8.04 11.96 13.74
N PRO A 126 -8.08 12.62 14.92
CA PRO A 126 -9.29 12.63 15.73
C PRO A 126 -10.51 13.20 15.02
N ARG A 127 -10.31 14.22 14.16
CA ARG A 127 -11.37 14.82 13.35
C ARG A 127 -11.76 13.89 12.20
N MET A 128 -10.78 13.30 11.49
CA MET A 128 -11.05 12.36 10.40
C MET A 128 -11.86 11.15 10.89
N LEU A 129 -11.55 10.63 12.08
CA LEU A 129 -12.33 9.55 12.71
C LEU A 129 -13.75 10.00 13.14
N GLU A 130 -13.94 11.29 13.46
CA GLU A 130 -15.28 11.82 13.69
C GLU A 130 -16.06 11.94 12.37
N GLU A 131 -15.40 12.37 11.29
CA GLU A 131 -15.98 12.40 9.93
C GLU A 131 -16.40 10.98 9.48
N HIS A 132 -15.61 9.95 9.80
CA HIS A 132 -15.95 8.55 9.55
C HIS A 132 -17.29 8.14 10.16
N LYS A 133 -17.69 8.66 11.33
CA LYS A 133 -19.01 8.35 11.91
C LYS A 133 -20.15 8.87 11.05
N ALA A 134 -20.00 10.09 10.52
CA ALA A 134 -20.98 10.68 9.61
C ALA A 134 -21.03 9.94 8.27
N ILE A 135 -19.86 9.57 7.74
CA ILE A 135 -19.73 8.74 6.54
C ILE A 135 -20.41 7.38 6.75
N HIS A 136 -20.13 6.69 7.85
CA HIS A 136 -20.73 5.39 8.16
C HIS A 136 -22.25 5.46 8.23
N ALA A 137 -22.79 6.50 8.86
CA ALA A 137 -24.23 6.74 8.89
C ALA A 137 -24.80 6.94 7.48
N ALA A 138 -24.13 7.69 6.61
CA ALA A 138 -24.56 7.91 5.23
C ALA A 138 -24.42 6.64 4.35
N VAL A 139 -23.37 5.85 4.56
CA VAL A 139 -23.16 4.53 3.93
C VAL A 139 -24.30 3.58 4.28
N GLU A 140 -24.70 3.53 5.55
CA GLU A 140 -25.85 2.71 5.99
C GLU A 140 -27.16 3.15 5.32
N GLN A 141 -27.38 4.47 5.19
CA GLN A 141 -28.56 4.97 4.47
C GLN A 141 -28.55 4.57 2.99
N LEU A 142 -27.38 4.57 2.32
CA LEU A 142 -27.25 4.07 0.97
C LEU A 142 -27.53 2.57 0.90
N HIS A 143 -26.97 1.78 1.81
CA HIS A 143 -27.20 0.33 1.89
C HIS A 143 -28.69 0.00 2.00
N LEU A 144 -29.40 0.63 2.95
CA LEU A 144 -30.83 0.43 3.14
C LEU A 144 -31.65 0.85 1.93
N ALA A 145 -31.32 1.98 1.29
CA ALA A 145 -32.00 2.44 0.08
C ALA A 145 -31.78 1.49 -1.10
N ALA A 146 -30.55 1.03 -1.31
CA ALA A 146 -30.18 0.09 -2.35
C ALA A 146 -30.89 -1.26 -2.18
N ARG A 147 -30.89 -1.81 -0.96
CA ARG A 147 -31.60 -3.04 -0.63
C ARG A 147 -33.10 -2.93 -0.87
N ALA A 148 -33.72 -1.82 -0.46
CA ALA A 148 -35.16 -1.60 -0.63
C ALA A 148 -35.58 -1.40 -2.10
N GLU A 149 -34.64 -1.13 -3.01
CA GLU A 149 -34.87 -0.99 -4.45
C GLU A 149 -34.24 -2.14 -5.26
N HIS A 150 -33.74 -3.18 -4.58
CA HIS A 150 -33.05 -4.32 -5.19
C HIS A 150 -31.87 -3.92 -6.09
N ALA A 151 -31.21 -2.81 -5.76
CA ALA A 151 -30.10 -2.26 -6.51
C ALA A 151 -28.77 -2.85 -6.00
N THR A 152 -28.54 -4.15 -6.26
CA THR A 152 -27.41 -4.93 -5.71
C THR A 152 -26.05 -4.26 -5.89
N LYS A 153 -25.82 -3.57 -7.01
CA LYS A 153 -24.57 -2.83 -7.26
C LYS A 153 -24.27 -1.76 -6.20
N TYR A 154 -25.30 -1.05 -5.73
CA TYR A 154 -25.13 0.00 -4.74
C TYR A 154 -25.18 -0.52 -3.30
N GLU A 155 -25.75 -1.71 -3.10
CA GLU A 155 -25.57 -2.47 -1.85
C GLU A 155 -24.09 -2.85 -1.68
N GLN A 156 -23.47 -3.36 -2.74
CA GLN A 156 -22.03 -3.67 -2.79
C GLN A 156 -21.15 -2.44 -2.61
N LEU A 157 -21.51 -1.29 -3.22
CA LEU A 157 -20.79 -0.03 -2.99
C LEU A 157 -20.77 0.34 -1.50
N ALA A 158 -21.90 0.19 -0.79
CA ALA A 158 -21.97 0.50 0.62
C ALA A 158 -21.12 -0.46 1.48
N GLU A 159 -21.13 -1.76 1.15
CA GLU A 159 -20.27 -2.75 1.80
C GLU A 159 -18.78 -2.47 1.56
N GLN A 160 -18.41 -2.10 0.33
CA GLN A 160 -17.05 -1.70 -0.03
C GLN A 160 -16.60 -0.47 0.74
N LEU A 161 -17.44 0.56 0.86
CA LEU A 161 -17.14 1.77 1.61
C LEU A 161 -16.96 1.52 3.11
N ALA A 162 -17.76 0.63 3.71
CA ALA A 162 -17.59 0.26 5.11
C ALA A 162 -16.25 -0.45 5.35
N LEU A 163 -15.88 -1.40 4.48
CA LEU A 163 -14.60 -2.10 4.57
C LEU A 163 -13.40 -1.18 4.30
N HIS A 164 -13.56 -0.24 3.37
CA HIS A 164 -12.57 0.77 3.02
C HIS A 164 -12.23 1.65 4.24
N ALA A 165 -13.25 2.23 4.89
CA ALA A 165 -13.06 3.01 6.11
C ALA A 165 -12.39 2.20 7.24
N GLN A 166 -12.78 0.93 7.40
CA GLN A 166 -12.12 0.05 8.36
C GLN A 166 -10.64 -0.16 8.05
N THR A 167 -10.31 -0.38 6.77
CA THR A 167 -8.93 -0.58 6.31
C THR A 167 -8.08 0.67 6.55
N GLU A 168 -8.66 1.85 6.37
CA GLU A 168 -8.02 3.12 6.66
C GLU A 168 -7.66 3.26 8.14
N GLU A 169 -8.64 3.02 9.02
CA GLU A 169 -8.46 3.13 10.47
C GLU A 169 -7.48 2.09 11.02
N GLU A 170 -7.59 0.84 10.58
CA GLU A 170 -6.82 -0.28 11.11
C GLU A 170 -5.41 -0.37 10.52
N VAL A 171 -5.23 0.06 9.27
CA VAL A 171 -3.99 -0.19 8.51
C VAL A 171 -3.39 1.09 7.94
N LEU A 172 -4.13 1.82 7.11
CA LEU A 172 -3.53 2.88 6.30
C LEU A 172 -3.11 4.10 7.12
N TYR A 173 -3.97 4.63 7.98
CA TYR A 173 -3.62 5.77 8.82
C TYR A 173 -2.52 5.45 9.82
N PRO A 174 -2.56 4.32 10.57
CA PRO A 174 -1.44 3.93 11.42
C PRO A 174 -0.14 3.79 10.64
N ALA A 175 -0.15 3.17 9.45
CA ALA A 175 1.05 3.02 8.63
C ALA A 175 1.62 4.38 8.20
N ALA A 176 0.77 5.32 7.75
CA ALA A 176 1.19 6.66 7.38
C ALA A 176 1.80 7.43 8.57
N VAL A 177 1.22 7.31 9.76
CA VAL A 177 1.79 7.90 10.99
C VAL A 177 3.15 7.26 11.36
N LEU A 178 3.27 5.93 11.22
CA LEU A 178 4.50 5.19 11.52
C LEU A 178 5.65 5.54 10.57
N ILE A 179 5.36 5.84 9.31
CA ILE A 179 6.35 6.31 8.32
C ILE A 179 7.10 7.53 8.84
N GLY A 180 6.37 8.54 9.35
CA GLY A 180 6.99 9.71 9.99
C GLY A 180 7.85 9.35 11.21
N GLY A 181 7.46 8.34 11.99
CA GLY A 181 8.27 7.82 13.10
C GLY A 181 9.59 7.20 12.64
N ILE A 182 9.55 6.36 11.61
CA ILE A 182 10.71 5.68 11.04
C ILE A 182 11.71 6.70 10.47
N ILE A 183 11.22 7.70 9.74
CA ILE A 183 12.07 8.74 9.14
C ILE A 183 12.84 9.49 10.24
N ARG A 184 12.17 9.93 11.31
CA ARG A 184 12.83 10.63 12.44
C ARG A 184 13.86 9.77 13.13
N ALA A 185 13.54 8.50 13.41
CA ALA A 185 14.48 7.58 14.05
C ALA A 185 15.78 7.43 13.24
N ARG A 186 15.66 7.30 11.90
CA ARG A 186 16.82 7.19 11.00
C ARG A 186 17.63 8.49 10.90
N GLN A 187 16.99 9.65 11.01
CA GLN A 187 17.69 10.94 11.00
C GLN A 187 18.50 11.13 12.28
N GLN A 188 17.96 10.75 13.45
CA GLN A 188 18.67 10.84 14.73
C GLN A 188 19.91 9.93 14.75
N THR A 189 19.84 8.73 14.16
CA THR A 189 21.01 7.83 14.07
C THR A 189 22.13 8.37 13.16
N LYS A 190 21.83 9.33 12.27
CA LYS A 190 22.82 9.92 11.35
C LYS A 190 23.51 11.16 11.94
N SER A 191 22.95 11.79 12.98
CA SER A 191 23.61 12.89 13.69
C SER A 191 24.54 12.29 14.76
N PRO A 192 25.87 12.43 14.67
CA PRO A 192 26.75 11.99 15.75
C PRO A 192 26.44 12.82 17.01
N ALA A 193 26.45 12.15 18.17
CA ALA A 193 26.38 12.81 19.47
C ALA A 193 27.45 13.92 19.52
N ARG A 194 27.00 15.16 19.78
CA ARG A 194 27.90 16.30 20.03
C ARG A 194 28.55 16.18 21.39
#